data_AF-Q167L6-F1
#
_entry.id   AF-Q167L6-F1
#
_cell.length_a   1.000
_cell.length_b   1.000
_cell.length_c   1.000
_cell.angle_alpha   90.00
_cell.angle_beta   90.00
_cell.angle_gamma   90.00
#
_symmetry.space_group_name_H-M   'P 1'
#
loop_
_entity.id
_entity.type
_entity.pdbx_description
1 polymer ?
#
loop_
_entity_poly.entity_id
_entity_poly.type
_entity_poly.pdbx_seq_one_letter_code
_entity_poly.pdbx_strand_id
1 'polypeptide(L)'
;MPGFYLPTEYEFDPSTDDFILKSMSKARSYKHFDLPLPENRRERTIDFGSEIKPHRFWPLLGFTDLTRRYVRVKDADGNWLRDDKGKFVRKEKAKPRPIRFAGHEDAAYLQGYAAHLNGFYEYALSADGSSGSVLAYRKGGGTNIHHAKSLFDEIVKRQNCSVFAMDISGFFDCLDHKLLRDEIAGLLGVSRLQSHHGRVWANITKYAWVETDDLDKLLGRKRNGHGRVCSPQDFKAHVQGRKSGLIRRHDRDYGIPQGTPVSGLYANIYLRSFDREMIAMCAKYGGSYRRYSDDIAVVLPLGAKVRHVVAIVEKMLSDFGLAMSVEKTETADFANGQLISEKPIQYLGFTFDGQQTLIRASSLDAYRGKMRRGIHAKMVAAKAKSIPSMEVFKRESLARYTHLGKRRNFLRYAYKASDILGCPEIRQQVSHHVTWFNRAWERESVRVFGGLVTTP
;
A
#
# COMPACT_ATOMS: atom_id res chain seq x y z
N MET A 1 -12.15 8.41 19.91
CA MET A 1 -11.36 8.69 18.69
C MET A 1 -10.09 7.85 18.71
N PRO A 2 -9.80 7.10 17.64
CA PRO A 2 -8.45 6.97 17.12
C PRO A 2 -8.42 7.58 15.72
N GLY A 3 -7.59 8.61 15.55
CA GLY A 3 -7.39 9.29 14.29
C GLY A 3 -6.72 8.35 13.30
N PHE A 4 -7.50 7.88 12.33
CA PHE A 4 -6.94 7.41 11.07
C PHE A 4 -6.14 8.54 10.47
N TYR A 5 -4.86 8.28 10.33
CA TYR A 5 -3.84 9.13 9.76
C TYR A 5 -4.37 9.79 8.47
N LEU A 6 -4.55 11.10 8.50
CA LEU A 6 -4.81 11.90 7.31
C LEU A 6 -3.45 12.27 6.75
N PRO A 7 -3.12 11.91 5.51
CA PRO A 7 -2.09 12.63 4.81
C PRO A 7 -2.54 14.09 4.70
N THR A 8 -1.79 14.98 5.32
CA THR A 8 -1.74 16.40 4.95
C THR A 8 -1.31 16.51 3.47
N GLU A 9 -1.42 17.70 2.88
CA GLU A 9 -1.13 17.93 1.44
C GLU A 9 0.31 17.56 1.01
N TYR A 10 1.15 17.11 1.94
CA TYR A 10 2.54 16.69 1.77
C TYR A 10 2.87 15.29 2.35
N GLU A 11 1.89 14.51 2.82
CA GLU A 11 2.16 13.20 3.44
C GLU A 11 2.05 12.02 2.47
N PHE A 12 2.97 11.07 2.68
CA PHE A 12 3.15 9.82 1.97
C PHE A 12 1.89 8.93 2.05
N ASP A 13 1.30 8.62 0.91
CA ASP A 13 0.23 7.61 0.78
C ASP A 13 0.87 6.28 0.32
N PRO A 14 1.10 5.33 1.23
CA PRO A 14 1.73 4.06 0.88
C PRO A 14 0.91 3.20 -0.09
N SER A 15 -0.35 3.58 -0.38
CA SER A 15 -1.21 2.89 -1.35
C SER A 15 -1.26 3.53 -2.74
N THR A 16 -0.70 4.73 -2.92
CA THR A 16 -0.75 5.46 -4.21
C THR A 16 0.55 6.17 -4.60
N ASP A 17 1.54 6.27 -3.72
CA ASP A 17 2.87 6.71 -4.11
C ASP A 17 3.62 5.51 -4.71
N ASP A 18 3.57 5.41 -6.04
CA ASP A 18 4.58 4.69 -6.81
C ASP A 18 5.96 5.07 -6.24
N PHE A 19 6.73 4.07 -5.85
CA PHE A 19 8.05 4.20 -5.24
C PHE A 19 9.05 4.69 -6.28
N ILE A 20 8.90 5.95 -6.69
CA ILE A 20 9.84 6.61 -7.57
C ILE A 20 11.06 6.92 -6.71
N LEU A 21 12.06 6.04 -6.79
CA LEU A 21 13.43 6.31 -6.38
C LEU A 21 13.97 7.45 -7.26
N LYS A 22 13.64 8.69 -6.88
CA LYS A 22 14.29 9.88 -7.40
C LYS A 22 15.68 9.95 -6.78
N SER A 23 16.66 10.39 -7.56
CA SER A 23 18.05 10.63 -7.14
C SER A 23 18.20 11.62 -5.96
N MET A 24 17.12 12.28 -5.56
CA MET A 24 17.02 13.10 -4.35
C MET A 24 16.15 12.40 -3.31
N SER A 25 16.63 12.37 -2.05
CA SER A 25 15.78 11.91 -0.94
C SER A 25 14.54 12.79 -0.81
N LYS A 26 13.37 12.15 -0.71
CA LYS A 26 12.08 12.86 -0.54
C LYS A 26 12.13 13.71 0.73
N ALA A 27 11.63 14.95 0.65
CA ALA A 27 11.40 15.75 1.84
C ALA A 27 10.33 15.08 2.70
N ARG A 28 10.62 14.88 3.98
CA ARG A 28 9.71 14.26 4.94
C ARG A 28 9.43 15.27 6.05
N SER A 29 8.15 15.48 6.35
CA SER A 29 7.65 16.51 7.27
C SER A 29 7.01 15.94 8.55
N TYR A 30 6.95 14.61 8.68
CA TYR A 30 6.49 13.98 9.91
C TYR A 30 7.49 14.23 11.05
N LYS A 31 7.03 14.18 12.30
CA LYS A 31 7.96 14.30 13.44
C LYS A 31 8.66 12.97 13.69
N HIS A 32 9.94 13.05 14.06
CA HIS A 32 10.72 11.92 14.56
C HIS A 32 11.69 12.38 15.67
N PHE A 33 12.56 11.48 16.15
CA PHE A 33 13.63 11.81 17.12
C PHE A 33 14.71 12.74 16.55
N ASP A 34 14.82 12.83 15.23
CA ASP A 34 15.69 13.74 14.50
C ASP A 34 14.90 14.88 13.84
N LEU A 35 15.63 15.88 13.35
CA LEU A 35 15.03 17.01 12.64
C LEU A 35 14.90 16.69 11.14
N PRO A 36 13.93 17.30 10.45
CA PRO A 36 13.86 17.25 9.00
C PRO A 36 15.20 17.61 8.35
N LEU A 37 15.61 16.82 7.37
CA LEU A 37 16.86 17.06 6.65
C LEU A 37 16.75 18.28 5.72
N PRO A 38 17.69 19.24 5.81
CA PRO A 38 17.79 20.32 4.84
C PRO A 38 18.18 19.77 3.46
N GLU A 39 17.87 20.53 2.41
CA GLU A 39 18.04 20.10 1.01
C GLU A 39 19.45 19.64 0.67
N ASN A 40 20.46 20.43 1.02
CA ASN A 40 21.87 20.11 0.81
C ASN A 40 22.33 18.78 1.44
N ARG A 41 21.68 18.32 2.52
CA ARG A 41 21.98 17.01 3.13
C ARG A 41 21.20 15.87 2.49
N ARG A 42 20.06 16.15 1.84
CA ARG A 42 19.27 15.16 1.07
C ARG A 42 19.93 14.81 -0.27
N GLU A 43 20.84 15.65 -0.74
CA GLU A 43 21.59 15.50 -2.00
C GLU A 43 22.95 14.79 -1.83
N ARG A 44 23.36 14.50 -0.59
CA ARG A 44 24.65 13.81 -0.36
C ARG A 44 24.61 12.41 -0.97
N THR A 45 25.44 12.18 -1.98
CA THR A 45 25.76 10.84 -2.48
C THR A 45 26.56 10.11 -1.41
N ILE A 46 25.99 9.01 -0.91
CA ILE A 46 26.71 8.06 -0.06
C ILE A 46 27.32 7.03 -1.01
N ASP A 47 28.63 6.84 -0.91
CA ASP A 47 29.29 5.73 -1.58
C ASP A 47 29.01 4.45 -0.78
N PHE A 48 28.20 3.56 -1.36
CA PHE A 48 27.88 2.26 -0.78
C PHE A 48 28.86 1.15 -1.23
N GLY A 49 29.81 1.46 -2.11
CA GLY A 49 30.84 0.52 -2.59
C GLY A 49 32.10 0.48 -1.74
N SER A 50 32.33 1.46 -0.86
CA SER A 50 33.47 1.50 0.06
C SER A 50 33.09 1.17 1.50
N GLU A 51 34.06 0.69 2.28
CA GLU A 51 33.89 0.37 3.70
C GLU A 51 33.94 1.64 4.56
N ILE A 52 32.82 2.35 4.65
CA ILE A 52 32.71 3.57 5.48
C ILE A 52 32.24 3.23 6.90
N LYS A 53 32.56 4.13 7.83
CA LYS A 53 31.99 4.22 9.19
C LYS A 53 30.49 3.85 9.19
N PRO A 54 30.07 2.91 10.06
CA PRO A 54 28.71 2.38 10.01
C PRO A 54 27.65 3.43 10.38
N HIS A 55 26.58 3.48 9.57
CA HIS A 55 25.40 4.30 9.86
C HIS A 55 24.71 3.83 11.15
N ARG A 56 24.31 4.80 11.98
CA ARG A 56 23.66 4.56 13.27
C ARG A 56 22.19 4.92 13.16
N PHE A 57 21.36 3.90 13.03
CA PHE A 57 19.92 4.05 12.94
C PHE A 57 19.30 4.41 14.29
N TRP A 58 18.31 5.30 14.25
CA TRP A 58 17.36 5.51 15.34
C TRP A 58 16.36 4.34 15.42
N PRO A 59 15.74 4.11 16.58
CA PRO A 59 14.51 3.32 16.64
C PRO A 59 13.46 3.92 15.72
N LEU A 60 12.75 3.08 14.98
CA LEU A 60 11.60 3.49 14.17
C LEU A 60 10.48 4.03 15.08
N LEU A 61 9.65 4.90 14.54
CA LEU A 61 8.36 5.23 15.16
C LEU A 61 7.26 4.34 14.61
N GLY A 62 6.40 3.86 15.52
CA GLY A 62 5.31 2.94 15.23
C GLY A 62 3.93 3.55 15.46
N PHE A 63 2.98 3.19 14.59
CA PHE A 63 1.55 3.29 14.88
C PHE A 63 0.81 2.15 14.20
N THR A 64 -0.41 1.86 14.64
CA THR A 64 -1.25 0.85 14.00
C THR A 64 -2.39 1.51 13.25
N ASP A 65 -2.40 1.36 11.92
CA ASP A 65 -3.53 1.78 11.09
C ASP A 65 -4.64 0.71 11.13
N LEU A 66 -5.82 1.05 11.66
CA LEU A 66 -6.85 0.07 12.01
C LEU A 66 -8.03 0.05 11.03
N THR A 67 -7.92 -0.47 9.82
CA THR A 67 -9.09 -0.40 8.92
C THR A 67 -10.25 -1.27 9.44
N ARG A 68 -11.40 -0.65 9.75
CA ARG A 68 -12.62 -1.35 10.18
C ARG A 68 -13.51 -1.64 8.98
N ARG A 69 -13.87 -2.91 8.77
CA ARG A 69 -14.80 -3.34 7.72
C ARG A 69 -15.97 -4.09 8.32
N TYR A 70 -17.16 -3.94 7.73
CA TYR A 70 -18.32 -4.75 8.09
C TYR A 70 -18.47 -5.88 7.06
N VAL A 71 -18.26 -7.12 7.50
CA VAL A 71 -18.36 -8.31 6.64
C VAL A 71 -19.62 -9.09 6.96
N ARG A 72 -20.27 -9.64 5.94
CA ARG A 72 -21.41 -10.54 6.13
C ARG A 72 -20.94 -11.82 6.85
N VAL A 73 -21.82 -12.39 7.66
CA VAL A 73 -21.51 -13.61 8.44
C VAL A 73 -22.15 -14.82 7.78
N LYS A 74 -21.42 -15.92 7.69
CA LYS A 74 -21.94 -17.23 7.26
C LYS A 74 -22.17 -18.12 8.48
N ASP A 75 -23.15 -19.01 8.41
CA ASP A 75 -23.32 -20.12 9.36
C ASP A 75 -22.32 -21.26 9.09
N ALA A 76 -22.41 -22.32 9.90
CA ALA A 76 -21.53 -23.50 9.79
C ALA A 76 -21.69 -24.23 8.45
N ASP A 77 -22.87 -24.15 7.84
CA ASP A 77 -23.20 -24.78 6.56
C ASP A 77 -22.82 -23.90 5.36
N GLY A 78 -22.30 -22.69 5.61
CA GLY A 78 -21.82 -21.76 4.59
C GLY A 78 -22.87 -20.81 4.01
N ASN A 79 -24.08 -20.79 4.55
CA ASN A 79 -25.16 -19.89 4.16
C ASN A 79 -25.03 -18.52 4.86
N TRP A 80 -25.49 -17.45 4.21
CA TRP A 80 -25.41 -16.11 4.77
C TRP A 80 -26.47 -15.89 5.86
N LEU A 81 -26.03 -15.59 7.09
CA LEU A 81 -26.91 -15.28 8.21
C LEU A 81 -27.73 -14.02 7.93
N ARG A 82 -29.01 -14.09 8.30
CA ARG A 82 -29.96 -12.98 8.25
C ARG A 82 -30.54 -12.74 9.64
N ASP A 83 -30.77 -11.47 9.97
CA ASP A 83 -31.50 -11.08 11.18
C ASP A 83 -33.02 -11.31 10.99
N ASP A 84 -33.78 -11.12 12.07
CA ASP A 84 -35.24 -11.30 12.09
C ASP A 84 -35.98 -10.39 11.09
N LYS A 85 -35.30 -9.37 10.54
CA LYS A 85 -35.83 -8.45 9.53
C LYS A 85 -35.39 -8.83 8.11
N GLY A 86 -34.82 -10.02 7.94
CA GLY A 86 -34.33 -10.54 6.65
C GLY A 86 -33.05 -9.86 6.14
N LYS A 87 -32.40 -9.01 6.94
CA LYS A 87 -31.18 -8.30 6.53
C LYS A 87 -29.95 -9.12 6.88
N PHE A 88 -28.94 -9.08 6.02
CA PHE A 88 -27.67 -9.78 6.28
C PHE A 88 -27.03 -9.33 7.59
N VAL A 89 -26.74 -10.31 8.47
CA VAL A 89 -25.96 -10.09 9.68
C VAL A 89 -24.54 -9.71 9.27
N ARG A 90 -24.03 -8.64 9.88
CA ARG A 90 -22.67 -8.14 9.62
C ARG A 90 -21.88 -8.06 10.91
N LYS A 91 -20.63 -8.52 10.87
CA LYS A 91 -19.66 -8.34 11.95
C LYS A 91 -18.60 -7.32 11.59
N GLU A 92 -18.17 -6.54 12.57
CA GLU A 92 -16.99 -5.69 12.42
C GLU A 92 -15.74 -6.57 12.40
N LYS A 93 -14.97 -6.50 11.30
CA LYS A 93 -13.66 -7.12 11.16
C LYS A 93 -12.63 -5.99 11.10
N ALA A 94 -11.84 -5.87 12.16
CA ALA A 94 -10.70 -4.95 12.19
C ALA A 94 -9.52 -5.57 11.42
N LYS A 95 -8.86 -4.78 10.58
CA LYS A 95 -7.60 -5.15 9.91
C LYS A 95 -6.51 -4.19 10.40
N PRO A 96 -5.82 -4.50 11.52
CA PRO A 96 -4.68 -3.72 11.98
C PRO A 96 -3.52 -3.84 11.00
N ARG A 97 -2.85 -2.73 10.71
CA ARG A 97 -1.60 -2.67 9.96
C ARG A 97 -0.55 -1.91 10.77
N PRO A 98 0.43 -2.60 11.38
CA PRO A 98 1.51 -1.93 12.07
C PRO A 98 2.40 -1.21 11.06
N ILE A 99 2.40 0.12 11.10
CA ILE A 99 3.29 0.96 10.30
C ILE A 99 4.50 1.31 11.16
N ARG A 100 5.68 1.25 10.54
CA ARG A 100 6.98 1.55 11.13
C ARG A 100 7.75 2.45 10.18
N PHE A 101 8.06 3.66 10.61
CA PHE A 101 8.73 4.64 9.78
C PHE A 101 10.04 5.13 10.42
N ALA A 102 11.03 5.40 9.58
CA ALA A 102 12.37 5.76 10.00
C ALA A 102 12.50 7.26 10.27
N GLY A 103 13.58 7.65 10.97
CA GLY A 103 13.99 9.06 11.08
C GLY A 103 14.27 9.68 9.71
N HIS A 104 14.40 10.99 9.67
CA HIS A 104 14.63 11.71 8.43
C HIS A 104 15.97 11.33 7.79
N GLU A 105 17.04 11.31 8.60
CA GLU A 105 18.37 10.91 8.16
C GLU A 105 18.44 9.44 7.78
N ASP A 106 17.85 8.57 8.61
CA ASP A 106 17.76 7.14 8.34
C ASP A 106 16.97 6.83 7.08
N ALA A 107 15.86 7.52 6.85
CA ALA A 107 15.06 7.34 5.64
C ALA A 107 15.79 7.83 4.40
N ALA A 108 16.58 8.91 4.48
CA ALA A 108 17.42 9.34 3.37
C ALA A 108 18.53 8.30 3.08
N TYR A 109 19.18 7.79 4.12
CA TYR A 109 20.19 6.74 3.99
C TYR A 109 19.60 5.45 3.37
N LEU A 110 18.46 4.97 3.87
CA LEU A 110 17.78 3.77 3.35
C LEU A 110 17.31 3.97 1.91
N GLN A 111 16.88 5.19 1.54
CA GLN A 111 16.51 5.52 0.17
C GLN A 111 17.72 5.52 -0.77
N GLY A 112 18.85 6.08 -0.34
CA GLY A 112 20.12 6.02 -1.09
C GLY A 112 20.60 4.57 -1.27
N TYR A 113 20.55 3.77 -0.20
CA TYR A 113 20.92 2.36 -0.27
C TYR A 113 19.99 1.57 -1.18
N ALA A 114 18.68 1.81 -1.12
CA ALA A 114 17.72 1.18 -2.03
C ALA A 114 18.03 1.53 -3.48
N ALA A 115 18.37 2.79 -3.80
CA ALA A 115 18.75 3.18 -5.15
C ALA A 115 20.03 2.47 -5.64
N HIS A 116 21.03 2.31 -4.76
CA HIS A 116 22.25 1.55 -5.06
C HIS A 116 21.94 0.07 -5.35
N LEU A 117 21.22 -0.59 -4.45
CA LEU A 117 20.87 -2.01 -4.59
C LEU A 117 19.94 -2.26 -5.79
N ASN A 118 19.09 -1.29 -6.14
CA ASN A 118 18.17 -1.39 -7.27
C ASN A 118 18.91 -1.57 -8.61
N GLY A 119 20.14 -1.06 -8.75
CA GLY A 119 20.94 -1.28 -9.96
C GLY A 119 21.22 -2.76 -10.21
N PHE A 120 21.65 -3.48 -9.16
CA PHE A 120 21.86 -4.92 -9.22
C PHE A 120 20.57 -5.69 -9.48
N TYR A 121 19.48 -5.27 -8.82
CA TYR A 121 18.17 -5.90 -8.98
C TYR A 121 17.64 -5.78 -10.42
N GLU A 122 17.66 -4.59 -11.02
CA GLU A 122 17.21 -4.39 -12.39
C GLU A 122 18.09 -5.13 -13.40
N TYR A 123 19.41 -5.20 -13.17
CA TYR A 123 20.30 -6.02 -13.99
C TYR A 123 19.91 -7.50 -13.94
N ALA A 124 19.67 -8.05 -12.74
CA ALA A 124 19.26 -9.45 -12.59
C ALA A 124 17.94 -9.74 -13.31
N LEU A 125 16.92 -8.88 -13.13
CA LEU A 125 15.62 -9.02 -13.82
C LEU A 125 15.74 -8.92 -15.35
N SER A 126 16.72 -8.17 -15.85
CA SER A 126 16.96 -8.08 -17.30
C SER A 126 17.70 -9.30 -17.81
N ALA A 127 18.65 -9.83 -17.04
CA ALA A 127 19.46 -10.99 -17.41
C ALA A 127 18.65 -12.29 -17.46
N ASP A 128 17.69 -12.47 -16.55
CA ASP A 128 16.85 -13.68 -16.50
C ASP A 128 15.48 -13.54 -17.20
N GLY A 129 15.21 -12.39 -17.82
CA GLY A 129 13.98 -12.13 -18.57
C GLY A 129 12.73 -11.90 -17.71
N SER A 130 12.84 -11.80 -16.38
CA SER A 130 11.69 -11.62 -15.49
C SER A 130 11.16 -10.17 -15.41
N SER A 131 11.84 -9.22 -16.05
CA SER A 131 11.44 -7.80 -16.10
C SER A 131 10.01 -7.55 -16.58
N GLY A 132 9.45 -8.39 -17.46
CA GLY A 132 8.06 -8.24 -17.91
C GLY A 132 7.01 -8.72 -16.90
N SER A 133 7.43 -9.51 -15.91
CA SER A 133 6.54 -10.18 -14.96
C SER A 133 6.54 -9.52 -13.57
N VAL A 134 7.64 -8.90 -13.15
CA VAL A 134 7.71 -8.22 -11.84
C VAL A 134 7.46 -6.73 -11.97
N LEU A 135 6.39 -6.22 -11.37
CA LEU A 135 5.79 -4.94 -11.75
C LEU A 135 5.94 -3.84 -10.68
N ALA A 136 5.70 -4.17 -9.41
CA ALA A 136 5.71 -3.18 -8.32
C ALA A 136 7.13 -2.73 -7.94
N TYR A 137 7.23 -1.55 -7.32
CA TYR A 137 8.45 -1.00 -6.70
C TYR A 137 9.66 -0.86 -7.63
N ARG A 138 9.44 -0.73 -8.93
CA ARG A 138 10.51 -0.59 -9.93
C ARG A 138 10.50 0.77 -10.59
N LYS A 139 11.69 1.26 -10.93
CA LYS A 139 11.84 2.53 -11.66
C LYS A 139 11.47 2.30 -13.13
N GLY A 140 10.49 3.06 -13.63
CA GLY A 140 10.05 2.94 -15.03
C GLY A 140 9.07 1.81 -15.31
N GLY A 141 8.65 1.03 -14.29
CA GLY A 141 7.67 -0.06 -14.44
C GLY A 141 6.25 0.41 -14.82
N GLY A 142 5.96 1.70 -14.70
CA GLY A 142 4.61 2.24 -14.86
C GLY A 142 3.86 2.27 -13.53
N THR A 143 2.55 2.50 -13.61
CA THR A 143 1.66 2.57 -12.44
C THR A 143 0.78 1.33 -12.39
N ASN A 144 0.07 1.10 -11.28
CA ASN A 144 -0.94 0.04 -11.18
C ASN A 144 -1.94 0.02 -12.36
N ILE A 145 -2.30 1.19 -12.90
CA ILE A 145 -3.14 1.36 -14.10
C ILE A 145 -2.52 0.69 -15.34
N HIS A 146 -1.22 0.91 -15.59
CA HIS A 146 -0.51 0.35 -16.75
C HIS A 146 -0.41 -1.17 -16.64
N HIS A 147 -0.20 -1.68 -15.42
CA HIS A 147 -0.14 -3.11 -15.14
C HIS A 147 -1.49 -3.79 -15.28
N ALA A 148 -2.57 -3.14 -14.83
CA ALA A 148 -3.93 -3.61 -15.08
C ALA A 148 -4.21 -3.68 -16.58
N LYS A 149 -3.86 -2.62 -17.32
CA LYS A 149 -3.99 -2.58 -18.78
C LYS A 149 -3.24 -3.73 -19.45
N SER A 150 -1.98 -3.96 -19.07
CA SER A 150 -1.16 -5.04 -19.63
C SER A 150 -1.78 -6.43 -19.46
N LEU A 151 -2.44 -6.69 -18.32
CA LEU A 151 -3.17 -7.93 -18.11
C LEU A 151 -4.42 -7.99 -19.01
N PHE A 152 -5.22 -6.93 -19.05
CA PHE A 152 -6.46 -6.90 -19.82
C PHE A 152 -6.21 -6.97 -21.33
N ASP A 153 -5.18 -6.29 -21.83
CA ASP A 153 -4.73 -6.39 -23.23
C ASP A 153 -4.33 -7.83 -23.59
N GLU A 154 -3.69 -8.56 -22.68
CA GLU A 154 -3.38 -9.98 -22.91
C GLU A 154 -4.63 -10.84 -22.97
N ILE A 155 -5.62 -10.60 -22.11
CA ILE A 155 -6.89 -11.33 -22.14
C ILE A 155 -7.57 -11.12 -23.50
N VAL A 156 -7.64 -9.87 -23.97
CA VAL A 156 -8.18 -9.51 -25.29
C VAL A 156 -7.41 -10.21 -26.40
N LYS A 157 -6.07 -10.22 -26.34
CA LYS A 157 -5.22 -10.86 -27.34
C LYS A 157 -5.40 -12.39 -27.36
N ARG A 158 -5.50 -13.04 -26.21
CA ARG A 158 -5.62 -14.50 -26.10
C ARG A 158 -7.00 -15.01 -26.48
N GLN A 159 -8.04 -14.23 -26.19
CA GLN A 159 -9.46 -14.55 -26.37
C GLN A 159 -9.97 -15.74 -25.53
N ASN A 160 -9.31 -16.90 -25.63
CA ASN A 160 -9.63 -18.13 -24.93
C ASN A 160 -8.62 -18.36 -23.79
N CYS A 161 -8.95 -17.91 -22.58
CA CYS A 161 -8.06 -18.03 -21.43
C CYS A 161 -8.78 -18.10 -20.08
N SER A 162 -8.10 -18.66 -19.09
CA SER A 162 -8.47 -18.65 -17.69
C SER A 162 -7.51 -17.73 -16.93
N VAL A 163 -8.05 -16.79 -16.16
CA VAL A 163 -7.29 -15.78 -15.42
C VAL A 163 -7.47 -16.01 -13.93
N PHE A 164 -6.36 -15.95 -13.18
CA PHE A 164 -6.31 -16.12 -11.74
C PHE A 164 -5.61 -14.91 -11.13
N ALA A 165 -6.30 -14.16 -10.29
CA ALA A 165 -5.72 -13.10 -9.47
C ALA A 165 -5.69 -13.55 -8.00
N MET A 166 -4.49 -13.64 -7.45
CA MET A 166 -4.18 -14.23 -6.13
C MET A 166 -3.46 -13.19 -5.26
N ASP A 167 -3.55 -13.33 -3.94
CA ASP A 167 -2.99 -12.38 -2.96
C ASP A 167 -2.17 -13.14 -1.91
N ILE A 168 -0.97 -12.65 -1.60
CA ILE A 168 -0.11 -13.21 -0.55
C ILE A 168 -0.57 -12.70 0.84
N SER A 169 -0.83 -13.63 1.76
CA SER A 169 -1.26 -13.33 3.12
C SER A 169 -0.16 -12.71 3.97
N GLY A 170 -0.38 -11.47 4.44
CA GLY A 170 0.51 -10.85 5.42
C GLY A 170 1.93 -10.61 4.92
N PHE A 171 2.10 -10.42 3.60
CA PHE A 171 3.37 -10.49 2.88
C PHE A 171 4.60 -9.92 3.62
N PHE A 172 4.60 -8.63 3.96
CA PHE A 172 5.73 -8.00 4.68
C PHE A 172 5.99 -8.57 6.06
N ASP A 173 4.95 -9.06 6.75
CA ASP A 173 5.04 -9.57 8.11
C ASP A 173 5.53 -11.04 8.15
N CYS A 174 5.67 -11.69 6.99
CA CYS A 174 5.97 -13.13 6.86
C CYS A 174 7.33 -13.44 6.18
N LEU A 175 8.06 -12.44 5.66
CA LEU A 175 9.31 -12.69 4.92
C LEU A 175 10.38 -13.35 5.81
N ASP A 176 10.82 -14.56 5.49
CA ASP A 176 11.88 -15.25 6.24
C ASP A 176 13.22 -14.50 6.12
N HIS A 177 13.88 -14.24 7.25
CA HIS A 177 15.09 -13.42 7.26
C HIS A 177 16.28 -14.12 6.59
N LYS A 178 16.38 -15.45 6.69
CA LYS A 178 17.46 -16.22 6.07
C LYS A 178 17.28 -16.25 4.56
N LEU A 179 16.08 -16.57 4.06
CA LEU A 179 15.78 -16.53 2.63
C LEU A 179 16.00 -15.13 2.04
N LEU A 180 15.55 -14.08 2.73
CA LEU A 180 15.81 -12.71 2.30
C LEU A 180 17.30 -12.40 2.20
N ARG A 181 18.07 -12.79 3.21
CA ARG A 181 19.53 -12.60 3.23
C ARG A 181 20.18 -13.30 2.04
N ASP A 182 19.80 -14.53 1.79
CA ASP A 182 20.39 -15.38 0.76
C ASP A 182 20.05 -14.85 -0.64
N GLU A 183 18.82 -14.34 -0.84
CA GLU A 183 18.43 -13.67 -2.08
C GLU A 183 19.20 -12.38 -2.34
N ILE A 184 19.46 -11.57 -1.30
CA ILE A 184 20.28 -10.35 -1.41
C ILE A 184 21.75 -10.71 -1.67
N ALA A 185 22.28 -11.71 -0.98
CA ALA A 185 23.65 -12.19 -1.15
C ALA A 185 23.88 -12.73 -2.57
N GLY A 186 22.96 -13.57 -3.06
CA GLY A 186 22.96 -14.09 -4.42
C GLY A 186 22.84 -12.99 -5.47
N LEU A 187 22.04 -11.94 -5.22
CA LEU A 187 21.93 -10.79 -6.11
C LEU A 187 23.26 -10.02 -6.25
N LEU A 188 23.98 -9.89 -5.14
CA LEU A 188 25.26 -9.17 -5.07
C LEU A 188 26.46 -10.04 -5.46
N GLY A 189 26.28 -11.35 -5.64
CA GLY A 189 27.37 -12.29 -5.90
C GLY A 189 28.33 -12.48 -4.71
N VAL A 190 27.85 -12.30 -3.48
CA VAL A 190 28.67 -12.40 -2.26
C VAL A 190 28.20 -13.55 -1.37
N SER A 191 29.10 -14.12 -0.57
CA SER A 191 28.76 -15.19 0.38
C SER A 191 28.16 -14.68 1.70
N ARG A 192 28.44 -13.41 2.06
CA ARG A 192 27.95 -12.80 3.30
C ARG A 192 27.70 -11.32 3.13
N LEU A 193 26.58 -10.83 3.69
CA LEU A 193 26.29 -9.41 3.74
C LEU A 193 27.18 -8.72 4.80
N GLN A 194 28.14 -7.92 4.34
CA GLN A 194 29.04 -7.12 5.17
C GLN A 194 28.75 -5.62 5.01
N SER A 195 29.50 -4.78 5.73
CA SER A 195 29.46 -3.31 5.63
C SER A 195 28.03 -2.73 5.59
N HIS A 196 27.70 -1.93 4.57
CA HIS A 196 26.41 -1.30 4.39
C HIS A 196 25.29 -2.33 4.20
N HIS A 197 25.54 -3.41 3.43
CA HIS A 197 24.56 -4.46 3.16
C HIS A 197 24.12 -5.17 4.44
N GLY A 198 25.09 -5.65 5.23
CA GLY A 198 24.82 -6.34 6.49
C GLY A 198 24.15 -5.42 7.52
N ARG A 199 24.56 -4.14 7.55
CA ARG A 199 24.00 -3.15 8.49
C ARG A 199 22.56 -2.78 8.16
N VAL A 200 22.24 -2.54 6.90
CA VAL A 200 20.85 -2.26 6.47
C VAL A 200 20.00 -3.50 6.65
N TRP A 201 20.47 -4.68 6.23
CA TRP A 201 19.75 -5.94 6.44
C TRP A 201 19.39 -6.11 7.91
N ALA A 202 20.37 -6.00 8.82
CA ALA A 202 20.12 -6.12 10.27
C ALA A 202 19.17 -5.05 10.81
N ASN A 203 19.24 -3.82 10.31
CA ASN A 203 18.32 -2.75 10.72
C ASN A 203 16.88 -3.00 10.25
N ILE A 204 16.67 -3.73 9.16
CA ILE A 204 15.34 -4.03 8.62
C ILE A 204 14.79 -5.34 9.20
N THR A 205 15.63 -6.34 9.48
CA THR A 205 15.20 -7.63 10.03
C THR A 205 15.15 -7.65 11.55
N LYS A 206 16.03 -6.92 12.24
CA LYS A 206 16.08 -6.84 13.71
C LYS A 206 15.90 -5.40 14.20
N TYR A 207 14.93 -4.71 13.59
CA TYR A 207 14.65 -3.30 13.87
C TYR A 207 14.22 -3.07 15.32
N ALA A 208 14.54 -1.89 15.83
CA ALA A 208 14.01 -1.36 17.08
C ALA A 208 12.91 -0.35 16.78
N TRP A 209 11.88 -0.23 17.62
CA TRP A 209 10.84 0.77 17.45
C TRP A 209 10.25 1.28 18.77
N VAL A 210 9.56 2.42 18.69
CA VAL A 210 8.80 3.03 19.78
C VAL A 210 7.38 3.31 19.28
N GLU A 211 6.36 2.87 20.01
CA GLU A 211 4.97 3.20 19.67
C GLU A 211 4.69 4.68 19.97
N THR A 212 4.15 5.40 18.98
CA THR A 212 3.83 6.83 19.11
C THR A 212 2.78 7.09 20.18
N ASP A 213 1.86 6.16 20.42
CA ASP A 213 0.86 6.26 21.48
C ASP A 213 1.48 6.20 22.88
N ASP A 214 2.54 5.40 23.08
CA ASP A 214 3.25 5.34 24.36
C ASP A 214 4.04 6.62 24.61
N LEU A 215 4.64 7.19 23.55
CA LEU A 215 5.34 8.46 23.63
C LEU A 215 4.37 9.62 23.96
N ASP A 216 3.21 9.66 23.31
CA ASP A 216 2.19 10.68 23.54
C ASP A 216 1.63 10.62 24.97
N LYS A 217 1.46 9.41 25.55
CA LYS A 217 1.05 9.25 26.95
C LYS A 217 2.07 9.82 27.93
N LEU A 218 3.36 9.68 27.62
CA LEU A 218 4.44 10.06 28.51
C LEU A 218 4.80 11.54 28.44
N LEU A 219 4.90 12.09 27.22
CA LEU A 219 5.39 13.46 26.99
C LEU A 219 4.28 14.45 26.60
N GLY A 220 3.06 13.94 26.42
CA GLY A 220 1.93 14.70 25.90
C GLY A 220 1.96 14.85 24.37
N ARG A 221 0.78 15.00 23.78
CA ARG A 221 0.62 15.08 22.32
C ARG A 221 0.92 16.48 21.78
N LYS A 222 2.21 16.87 21.72
CA LYS A 222 2.64 18.15 21.11
C LYS A 222 3.02 17.99 19.63
N ARG A 223 2.04 17.65 18.79
CA ARG A 223 2.27 17.38 17.34
C ARG A 223 2.18 18.63 16.44
N ASN A 224 1.74 19.78 16.95
CA ASN A 224 1.37 20.95 16.13
C ASN A 224 2.49 22.00 15.90
N GLY A 225 3.73 21.75 16.33
CA GLY A 225 4.87 22.67 16.13
C GLY A 225 6.02 22.06 15.35
N HIS A 226 6.94 22.87 14.81
CA HIS A 226 8.17 22.37 14.20
C HIS A 226 9.08 21.68 15.23
N GLY A 227 9.87 20.69 14.80
CA GLY A 227 10.90 20.05 15.62
C GLY A 227 10.67 18.56 15.90
N ARG A 228 11.43 18.05 16.86
CA ARG A 228 11.48 16.63 17.24
C ARG A 228 10.22 16.20 17.99
N VAL A 229 9.99 14.88 18.08
CA VAL A 229 8.94 14.31 18.94
C VAL A 229 9.25 14.49 20.43
N CYS A 230 10.53 14.55 20.79
CA CYS A 230 11.00 14.77 22.16
C CYS A 230 12.37 15.45 22.14
N SER A 231 12.79 16.05 23.26
CA SER A 231 14.14 16.58 23.38
C SER A 231 15.18 15.45 23.45
N PRO A 232 16.47 15.70 23.15
CA PRO A 232 17.52 14.70 23.35
C PRO A 232 17.67 14.25 24.81
N GLN A 233 17.32 15.11 25.78
CA GLN A 233 17.34 14.78 27.20
C GLN A 233 16.20 13.82 27.53
N ASP A 234 14.98 14.10 27.07
CA ASP A 234 13.83 13.20 27.24
C ASP A 234 14.08 11.86 26.55
N PHE A 235 14.72 11.85 25.38
CA PHE A 235 15.05 10.60 24.70
C PHE A 235 15.93 9.72 25.59
N LYS A 236 16.99 10.27 26.19
CA LYS A 236 17.90 9.53 27.07
C LYS A 236 17.21 9.07 28.35
N ALA A 237 16.45 9.96 28.99
CA ALA A 237 15.82 9.71 30.28
C ALA A 237 14.64 8.71 30.17
N HIS A 238 13.81 8.87 29.14
CA HIS A 238 12.50 8.24 29.07
C HIS A 238 12.35 7.23 27.93
N VAL A 239 12.92 7.50 26.75
CA VAL A 239 12.78 6.59 25.60
C VAL A 239 13.79 5.44 25.69
N GLN A 240 15.07 5.75 25.93
CA GLN A 240 16.14 4.76 26.05
C GLN A 240 16.23 4.10 27.43
N GLY A 241 15.69 4.75 28.48
CA GLY A 241 15.91 4.44 29.89
C GLY A 241 16.08 2.95 30.22
N ARG A 242 17.12 2.59 30.99
CA ARG A 242 17.59 1.20 31.15
C ARG A 242 16.57 0.22 31.75
N LYS A 243 15.61 0.69 32.56
CA LYS A 243 14.60 -0.15 33.24
C LYS A 243 13.17 0.09 32.77
N SER A 244 12.87 1.25 32.18
CA SER A 244 11.51 1.68 31.83
C SER A 244 11.44 2.34 30.44
N GLY A 245 12.41 2.06 29.57
CA GLY A 245 12.48 2.62 28.22
C GLY A 245 11.34 2.12 27.34
N LEU A 246 10.99 2.92 26.33
CA LEU A 246 9.90 2.64 25.38
C LEU A 246 10.37 1.84 24.16
N ILE A 247 11.67 1.58 24.01
CA ILE A 247 12.24 0.89 22.86
C ILE A 247 11.90 -0.60 22.91
N ARG A 248 11.21 -1.06 21.87
CA ARG A 248 10.91 -2.46 21.59
C ARG A 248 11.85 -2.97 20.49
N ARG A 249 12.07 -4.28 20.44
CA ARG A 249 12.93 -4.93 19.43
C ARG A 249 12.15 -6.00 18.70
N HIS A 250 12.39 -6.12 17.39
CA HIS A 250 11.83 -7.19 16.59
C HIS A 250 12.72 -8.42 16.76
N ASP A 251 12.18 -9.44 17.42
CA ASP A 251 12.90 -10.63 17.85
C ASP A 251 12.62 -11.85 16.97
N ARG A 252 11.56 -11.82 16.16
CA ARG A 252 11.22 -12.90 15.22
C ARG A 252 12.24 -13.04 14.11
N ASP A 253 12.33 -14.22 13.54
CA ASP A 253 13.21 -14.54 12.39
C ASP A 253 12.54 -14.34 11.03
N TYR A 254 11.39 -13.65 11.03
CA TYR A 254 10.64 -13.32 9.83
C TYR A 254 9.94 -11.96 9.98
N GLY A 255 9.56 -11.39 8.85
CA GLY A 255 8.86 -10.11 8.73
C GLY A 255 9.77 -8.89 8.73
N ILE A 256 9.42 -7.88 7.93
CA ILE A 256 10.14 -6.62 7.79
C ILE A 256 9.19 -5.42 8.00
N PRO A 257 9.68 -4.26 8.46
CA PRO A 257 8.84 -3.11 8.78
C PRO A 257 8.16 -2.53 7.54
N GLN A 258 6.84 -2.29 7.62
CA GLN A 258 6.07 -1.59 6.61
C GLN A 258 6.25 -0.07 6.77
N GLY A 259 6.83 0.60 5.78
CA GLY A 259 7.00 2.06 5.77
C GLY A 259 8.45 2.55 5.67
N THR A 260 9.44 1.65 5.63
CA THR A 260 10.83 2.06 5.35
C THR A 260 11.08 2.14 3.84
N PRO A 261 11.98 3.03 3.38
CA PRO A 261 12.27 3.21 1.96
C PRO A 261 12.82 1.98 1.22
N VAL A 262 13.43 1.03 1.93
CA VAL A 262 14.05 -0.17 1.34
C VAL A 262 13.13 -1.40 1.35
N SER A 263 12.08 -1.42 2.21
CA SER A 263 11.25 -2.61 2.42
C SER A 263 10.60 -3.14 1.14
N GLY A 264 10.13 -2.25 0.25
CA GLY A 264 9.52 -2.66 -1.03
C GLY A 264 10.51 -3.36 -1.96
N LEU A 265 11.75 -2.87 -2.05
CA LEU A 265 12.81 -3.51 -2.83
C LEU A 265 13.19 -4.87 -2.22
N TYR A 266 13.30 -4.96 -0.90
CA TYR A 266 13.58 -6.23 -0.22
C TYR A 266 12.47 -7.27 -0.46
N ALA A 267 11.20 -6.85 -0.41
CA ALA A 267 10.08 -7.73 -0.71
C ALA A 267 10.13 -8.24 -2.17
N ASN A 268 10.57 -7.42 -3.11
CA ASN A 268 10.81 -7.83 -4.48
C ASN A 268 11.99 -8.80 -4.62
N ILE A 269 13.13 -8.50 -3.99
CA ILE A 269 14.32 -9.37 -4.03
C ILE A 269 14.02 -10.74 -3.42
N TYR A 270 13.24 -10.77 -2.33
CA TYR A 270 12.80 -12.01 -1.67
C TYR A 270 12.13 -12.99 -2.62
N LEU A 271 11.29 -12.49 -3.52
CA LEU A 271 10.51 -13.31 -4.44
C LEU A 271 11.24 -13.59 -5.76
N ARG A 272 12.51 -13.22 -5.93
CA ARG A 272 13.20 -13.35 -7.22
C ARG A 272 13.28 -14.82 -7.69
N SER A 273 13.61 -15.76 -6.81
CA SER A 273 13.58 -17.19 -7.18
C SER A 273 12.18 -17.70 -7.44
N PHE A 274 11.22 -17.33 -6.59
CA PHE A 274 9.80 -17.65 -6.79
C PHE A 274 9.27 -17.16 -8.14
N ASP A 275 9.59 -15.93 -8.53
CA ASP A 275 9.18 -15.34 -9.81
C ASP A 275 9.69 -16.16 -10.99
N ARG A 276 10.96 -16.61 -10.94
CA ARG A 276 11.56 -17.45 -11.99
C ARG A 276 10.85 -18.79 -12.11
N GLU A 277 10.54 -19.44 -10.98
CA GLU A 277 9.81 -20.69 -10.97
C GLU A 277 8.38 -20.53 -11.51
N MET A 278 7.69 -19.45 -11.14
CA MET A 278 6.35 -19.13 -11.63
C MET A 278 6.33 -18.85 -13.13
N ILE A 279 7.31 -18.09 -13.63
CA ILE A 279 7.47 -17.82 -15.06
C ILE A 279 7.66 -19.12 -15.82
N ALA A 280 8.59 -19.98 -15.37
CA ALA A 280 8.87 -21.27 -16.00
C ALA A 280 7.64 -22.19 -15.99
N MET A 281 6.92 -22.25 -14.85
CA MET A 281 5.70 -23.04 -14.71
C MET A 281 4.61 -22.55 -15.68
N CYS A 282 4.30 -21.26 -15.70
CA CYS A 282 3.29 -20.71 -16.59
C CYS A 282 3.67 -20.90 -18.07
N ALA A 283 4.94 -20.68 -18.43
CA ALA A 283 5.42 -20.86 -19.81
C ALA A 283 5.23 -22.30 -20.31
N LYS A 284 5.47 -23.31 -19.46
CA LYS A 284 5.24 -24.73 -19.78
C LYS A 284 3.81 -25.03 -20.22
N TYR A 285 2.84 -24.29 -19.70
CA TYR A 285 1.42 -24.45 -20.02
C TYR A 285 0.91 -23.38 -21.00
N GLY A 286 1.80 -22.67 -21.70
CA GLY A 286 1.42 -21.62 -22.66
C GLY A 286 0.79 -20.39 -22.01
N GLY A 287 1.00 -20.19 -20.71
CA GLY A 287 0.46 -19.08 -19.93
C GLY A 287 1.44 -17.94 -19.69
N SER A 288 1.04 -17.03 -18.81
CA SER A 288 1.88 -15.93 -18.33
C SER A 288 1.69 -15.68 -16.84
N TYR A 289 2.71 -15.07 -16.24
CA TYR A 289 2.76 -14.71 -14.83
C TYR A 289 3.09 -13.22 -14.68
N ARG A 290 2.44 -12.55 -13.73
CA ARG A 290 2.72 -11.19 -13.30
C ARG A 290 2.63 -11.10 -11.78
N ARG A 291 3.45 -10.23 -11.19
CA ARG A 291 3.40 -9.90 -9.77
C ARG A 291 3.52 -8.40 -9.54
N TYR A 292 2.59 -7.86 -8.77
CA TYR A 292 2.62 -6.50 -8.26
C TYR A 292 2.65 -6.56 -6.72
N SER A 293 3.85 -6.51 -6.13
CA SER A 293 4.04 -6.68 -4.68
C SER A 293 3.52 -8.07 -4.25
N ASP A 294 2.39 -8.10 -3.54
CA ASP A 294 1.67 -9.24 -2.99
C ASP A 294 0.55 -9.74 -3.90
N ASP A 295 0.14 -8.96 -4.90
CA ASP A 295 -0.82 -9.36 -5.92
C ASP A 295 -0.12 -10.18 -7.02
N ILE A 296 -0.62 -11.39 -7.29
CA ILE A 296 -0.17 -12.27 -8.36
C ILE A 296 -1.28 -12.40 -9.40
N ALA A 297 -0.95 -12.29 -10.68
CA ALA A 297 -1.84 -12.63 -11.78
C ALA A 297 -1.24 -13.73 -12.66
N VAL A 298 -2.02 -14.76 -12.93
CA VAL A 298 -1.69 -15.88 -13.81
C VAL A 298 -2.74 -15.95 -14.92
N VAL A 299 -2.28 -16.08 -16.16
CA VAL A 299 -3.15 -16.32 -17.32
C VAL A 299 -2.77 -17.66 -17.94
N LEU A 300 -3.72 -18.56 -18.10
CA LEU A 300 -3.52 -19.89 -18.71
C LEU A 300 -4.50 -20.08 -19.88
N PRO A 301 -4.26 -21.04 -20.78
CA PRO A 301 -5.26 -21.47 -21.74
C PRO A 301 -6.59 -21.84 -21.05
N LEU A 302 -7.70 -21.61 -21.76
CA LEU A 302 -9.04 -21.87 -21.25
C LEU A 302 -9.19 -23.32 -20.77
N GLY A 303 -9.81 -23.51 -19.60
CA GLY A 303 -10.09 -24.82 -19.02
C GLY A 303 -9.18 -25.22 -17.86
N ALA A 304 -8.21 -24.36 -17.50
CA ALA A 304 -7.38 -24.56 -16.32
C ALA A 304 -8.25 -24.63 -15.05
N LYS A 305 -8.08 -25.69 -14.26
CA LYS A 305 -8.90 -25.92 -13.06
C LYS A 305 -8.39 -25.06 -11.90
N VAL A 306 -9.24 -24.17 -11.39
CA VAL A 306 -8.96 -23.28 -10.23
C VAL A 306 -8.27 -24.02 -9.10
N ARG A 307 -8.86 -25.14 -8.64
CA ARG A 307 -8.31 -25.94 -7.54
C ARG A 307 -6.86 -26.39 -7.76
N HIS A 308 -6.47 -26.72 -8.99
CA HIS A 308 -5.11 -27.19 -9.28
C HIS A 308 -4.13 -26.02 -9.32
N VAL A 309 -4.51 -24.91 -9.98
CA VAL A 309 -3.67 -23.72 -10.07
C VAL A 309 -3.41 -23.14 -8.67
N VAL A 310 -4.47 -22.99 -7.88
CA VAL A 310 -4.39 -22.53 -6.48
C VAL A 310 -3.48 -23.43 -5.65
N ALA A 311 -3.65 -24.76 -5.72
CA ALA A 311 -2.83 -25.69 -4.95
C ALA A 311 -1.34 -25.67 -5.36
N ILE A 312 -1.04 -25.52 -6.66
CA ILE A 312 0.33 -25.40 -7.15
C ILE A 312 0.97 -24.11 -6.62
N VAL A 313 0.30 -22.96 -6.77
CA VAL A 313 0.83 -21.67 -6.33
C VAL A 313 0.97 -21.61 -4.82
N GLU A 314 0.02 -22.17 -4.08
CA GLU A 314 0.08 -22.28 -2.61
C GLU A 314 1.29 -23.10 -2.16
N LYS A 315 1.52 -24.27 -2.80
CA LYS A 315 2.69 -25.09 -2.50
C LYS A 315 3.99 -24.33 -2.78
N MET A 316 4.09 -23.70 -3.95
CA MET A 316 5.28 -22.92 -4.30
C MET A 316 5.52 -21.78 -3.30
N LEU A 317 4.49 -21.04 -2.89
CA LEU A 317 4.62 -19.99 -1.87
C LEU A 317 5.09 -20.55 -0.52
N SER A 318 4.62 -21.74 -0.14
CA SER A 318 5.02 -22.42 1.10
C SER A 318 6.52 -22.74 1.13
N ASP A 319 7.13 -23.07 -0.02
CA ASP A 319 8.58 -23.31 -0.11
C ASP A 319 9.39 -22.03 0.19
N PHE A 320 8.77 -20.85 0.03
CA PHE A 320 9.29 -19.55 0.41
C PHE A 320 8.75 -19.04 1.76
N GLY A 321 8.14 -19.90 2.59
CA GLY A 321 7.60 -19.50 3.91
C GLY A 321 6.43 -18.53 3.84
N LEU A 322 5.73 -18.45 2.71
CA LEU A 322 4.59 -17.56 2.50
C LEU A 322 3.29 -18.35 2.37
N ALA A 323 2.20 -17.71 2.79
CA ALA A 323 0.86 -18.27 2.67
C ALA A 323 0.02 -17.45 1.69
N MET A 324 -0.89 -18.11 0.97
CA MET A 324 -1.83 -17.44 0.07
C MET A 324 -3.12 -17.08 0.80
N SER A 325 -3.80 -16.01 0.39
CA SER A 325 -5.16 -15.69 0.81
C SER A 325 -6.16 -16.35 -0.14
N VAL A 326 -6.39 -17.66 0.03
CA VAL A 326 -7.25 -18.46 -0.86
C VAL A 326 -8.64 -17.83 -1.01
N GLU A 327 -9.21 -17.29 0.06
CA GLU A 327 -10.53 -16.67 0.07
C GLU A 327 -10.63 -15.34 -0.71
N LYS A 328 -9.49 -14.73 -1.06
CA LYS A 328 -9.41 -13.53 -1.89
C LYS A 328 -9.07 -13.83 -3.35
N THR A 329 -8.88 -15.10 -3.69
CA THR A 329 -8.57 -15.48 -5.07
C THR A 329 -9.76 -15.15 -5.96
N GLU A 330 -9.51 -14.38 -7.00
CA GLU A 330 -10.50 -14.01 -8.02
C GLU A 330 -10.14 -14.75 -9.31
N THR A 331 -11.15 -15.28 -10.00
CA THR A 331 -10.96 -16.05 -11.23
C THR A 331 -11.99 -15.67 -12.27
N ALA A 332 -11.59 -15.66 -13.54
CA ALA A 332 -12.49 -15.47 -14.66
C ALA A 332 -12.01 -16.25 -15.89
N ASP A 333 -12.95 -16.87 -16.57
CA ASP A 333 -12.76 -17.54 -17.85
C ASP A 333 -13.31 -16.66 -18.98
N PHE A 334 -12.56 -16.63 -20.07
CA PHE A 334 -12.90 -15.94 -21.30
C PHE A 334 -12.90 -16.92 -22.47
N ALA A 335 -13.95 -16.86 -23.30
CA ALA A 335 -14.03 -17.57 -24.55
C ALA A 335 -14.36 -16.58 -25.68
N ASN A 336 -13.62 -16.66 -26.79
CA ASN A 336 -13.75 -15.73 -27.93
C ASN A 336 -13.72 -14.24 -27.51
N GLY A 337 -12.93 -13.92 -26.47
CA GLY A 337 -12.80 -12.56 -25.94
C GLY A 337 -13.96 -12.10 -25.05
N GLN A 338 -14.94 -12.97 -24.77
CA GLN A 338 -16.08 -12.67 -23.90
C GLN A 338 -15.95 -13.42 -22.58
N LEU A 339 -16.33 -12.75 -21.49
CA LEU A 339 -16.43 -13.37 -20.18
C LEU A 339 -17.52 -14.47 -20.20
N ILE A 340 -17.14 -15.68 -19.78
CA ILE A 340 -18.08 -16.81 -19.60
C ILE A 340 -18.30 -17.16 -18.13
N SER A 341 -17.48 -16.62 -17.23
CA SER A 341 -17.70 -16.74 -15.78
C SER A 341 -18.76 -15.77 -15.27
N GLU A 342 -19.30 -16.04 -14.08
CA GLU A 342 -20.34 -15.21 -13.45
C GLU A 342 -19.91 -13.77 -13.17
N LYS A 343 -18.60 -13.52 -12.97
CA LYS A 343 -18.08 -12.25 -12.49
C LYS A 343 -16.87 -11.78 -13.31
N PRO A 344 -16.76 -10.48 -13.57
CA PRO A 344 -15.57 -9.87 -14.15
C PRO A 344 -14.33 -10.12 -13.29
N ILE A 345 -13.16 -10.26 -13.91
CA ILE A 345 -11.89 -10.39 -13.17
C ILE A 345 -11.60 -9.07 -12.45
N GLN A 346 -11.10 -9.14 -11.22
CA GLN A 346 -10.65 -7.98 -10.47
C GLN A 346 -9.13 -7.99 -10.34
N TYR A 347 -8.48 -6.89 -10.71
CA TYR A 347 -7.03 -6.77 -10.61
C TYR A 347 -6.61 -5.31 -10.43
N LEU A 348 -5.71 -5.05 -9.47
CA LEU A 348 -5.11 -3.72 -9.20
C LEU A 348 -6.09 -2.54 -9.09
N GLY A 349 -7.29 -2.79 -8.55
CA GLY A 349 -8.32 -1.78 -8.33
C GLY A 349 -9.30 -1.58 -9.49
N PHE A 350 -9.18 -2.40 -10.54
CA PHE A 350 -10.06 -2.42 -11.70
C PHE A 350 -10.82 -3.74 -11.82
N THR A 351 -11.91 -3.72 -12.56
CA THR A 351 -12.67 -4.91 -12.97
C THR A 351 -12.77 -4.96 -14.49
N PHE A 352 -12.65 -6.14 -15.08
CA PHE A 352 -12.69 -6.32 -16.53
C PHE A 352 -13.55 -7.53 -16.93
N ASP A 353 -14.45 -7.35 -17.89
CA ASP A 353 -15.42 -8.35 -18.35
C ASP A 353 -15.18 -8.82 -19.80
N GLY A 354 -14.02 -8.48 -20.38
CA GLY A 354 -13.69 -8.78 -21.77
C GLY A 354 -13.98 -7.63 -22.72
N GLN A 355 -14.86 -6.69 -22.33
CA GLN A 355 -15.24 -5.53 -23.14
C GLN A 355 -15.02 -4.20 -22.43
N GLN A 356 -15.44 -4.10 -21.17
CA GLN A 356 -15.41 -2.88 -20.38
C GLN A 356 -14.45 -3.01 -19.20
N THR A 357 -13.74 -1.91 -18.92
CA THR A 357 -12.94 -1.78 -17.71
C THR A 357 -13.54 -0.75 -16.78
N LEU A 358 -13.78 -1.12 -15.53
CA LEU A 358 -14.36 -0.24 -14.52
C LEU A 358 -13.44 -0.12 -13.30
N ILE A 359 -13.52 0.99 -12.57
CA ILE A 359 -12.96 1.08 -11.22
C ILE A 359 -13.79 0.19 -10.30
N ARG A 360 -13.11 -0.61 -9.47
CA ARG A 360 -13.73 -1.49 -8.47
C ARG A 360 -14.71 -0.72 -7.59
N ALA A 361 -15.90 -1.26 -7.40
CA ALA A 361 -16.96 -0.64 -6.60
C ALA A 361 -16.51 -0.28 -5.17
N SER A 362 -15.69 -1.13 -4.53
CA SER A 362 -15.15 -0.86 -3.20
C SER A 362 -14.24 0.38 -3.15
N SER A 363 -13.55 0.69 -4.25
CA SER A 363 -12.71 1.89 -4.37
C SER A 363 -13.56 3.15 -4.45
N LEU A 364 -14.67 3.10 -5.19
CA LEU A 364 -15.67 4.17 -5.23
C LEU A 364 -16.35 4.38 -3.87
N ASP A 365 -16.69 3.30 -3.17
CA ASP A 365 -17.25 3.36 -1.81
C ASP A 365 -16.26 3.97 -0.81
N ALA A 366 -15.01 3.54 -0.85
CA ALA A 366 -13.95 4.09 -0.01
C ALA A 366 -13.77 5.60 -0.25
N TYR A 367 -13.77 6.00 -1.52
CA TYR A 367 -13.72 7.41 -1.92
C TYR A 367 -14.88 8.22 -1.35
N ARG A 368 -16.13 7.77 -1.56
CA ARG A 368 -17.34 8.44 -1.04
C ARG A 368 -17.34 8.49 0.50
N GLY A 369 -16.92 7.42 1.16
CA GLY A 369 -16.75 7.37 2.61
C GLY A 369 -15.70 8.35 3.13
N LYS A 370 -14.58 8.53 2.41
CA LYS A 370 -13.53 9.51 2.74
C LYS A 370 -14.05 10.93 2.57
N MET A 371 -14.73 11.24 1.47
CA MET A 371 -15.38 12.52 1.23
C MET A 371 -16.31 12.89 2.39
N ARG A 372 -17.24 12.00 2.75
CA ARG A 372 -18.20 12.22 3.83
C ARG A 372 -17.52 12.45 5.18
N ARG A 373 -16.52 11.64 5.55
CA ARG A 373 -15.76 11.82 6.80
C ARG A 373 -15.00 13.14 6.83
N GLY A 374 -14.39 13.53 5.71
CA GLY A 374 -13.66 14.79 5.61
C GLY A 374 -14.57 16.01 5.73
N ILE A 375 -15.75 15.98 5.08
CA ILE A 375 -16.78 17.02 5.24
C ILE A 375 -17.25 17.07 6.70
N HIS A 376 -17.58 15.92 7.30
CA HIS A 376 -18.01 15.85 8.70
C HIS A 376 -16.99 16.47 9.66
N ALA A 377 -15.71 16.12 9.53
CA ALA A 377 -14.65 16.67 10.35
C ALA A 377 -14.53 18.20 10.20
N LYS A 378 -14.70 18.72 8.96
CA LYS A 378 -14.72 20.17 8.71
C LYS A 378 -15.90 20.84 9.40
N MET A 379 -17.09 20.25 9.33
CA MET A 379 -18.28 20.76 10.02
C MET A 379 -18.11 20.79 11.54
N VAL A 380 -17.58 19.72 12.13
CA VAL A 380 -17.30 19.66 13.57
C VAL A 380 -16.29 20.72 13.98
N ALA A 381 -15.22 20.91 13.21
CA ALA A 381 -14.23 21.94 13.48
C ALA A 381 -14.80 23.37 13.34
N ALA A 382 -15.69 23.60 12.39
CA ALA A 382 -16.40 24.87 12.24
C ALA A 382 -17.32 25.14 13.43
N LYS A 383 -18.13 24.15 13.83
CA LYS A 383 -19.02 24.24 15.01
C LYS A 383 -18.23 24.51 16.29
N ALA A 384 -17.08 23.86 16.48
CA ALA A 384 -16.21 24.10 17.64
C ALA A 384 -15.61 25.52 17.67
N LYS A 385 -15.57 26.20 16.52
CA LYS A 385 -15.16 27.60 16.38
C LYS A 385 -16.35 28.57 16.32
N SER A 386 -17.56 28.10 16.62
CA SER A 386 -18.81 28.87 16.54
C SER A 386 -19.10 29.48 15.16
N ILE A 387 -18.59 28.87 14.09
CA ILE A 387 -18.86 29.30 12.72
C ILE A 387 -20.22 28.73 12.29
N PRO A 388 -21.19 29.56 11.85
CA PRO A 388 -22.48 29.09 11.33
C PRO A 388 -22.33 28.17 10.12
N SER A 389 -23.27 27.24 9.95
CA SER A 389 -23.24 26.25 8.85
C SER A 389 -23.17 26.88 7.45
N MET A 390 -23.81 28.04 7.27
CA MET A 390 -23.84 28.80 6.01
C MET A 390 -22.50 29.45 5.66
N GLU A 391 -21.68 29.74 6.67
CA GLU A 391 -20.37 30.41 6.52
C GLU A 391 -19.21 29.43 6.37
N VAL A 392 -19.48 28.11 6.45
CA VAL A 392 -18.42 27.11 6.31
C VAL A 392 -17.90 27.07 4.87
N PHE A 393 -16.67 27.54 4.67
CA PHE A 393 -16.03 27.59 3.36
C PHE A 393 -15.89 26.19 2.70
N LYS A 394 -16.50 26.02 1.52
CA LYS A 394 -16.46 24.78 0.73
C LYS A 394 -15.19 24.60 -0.09
N ARG A 395 -14.44 25.66 -0.38
CA ARG A 395 -13.36 25.70 -1.40
C ARG A 395 -12.37 24.55 -1.30
N GLU A 396 -11.78 24.31 -0.13
CA GLU A 396 -10.79 23.23 0.06
C GLU A 396 -11.41 21.84 -0.09
N SER A 397 -12.63 21.65 0.41
CA SER A 397 -13.34 20.36 0.34
C SER A 397 -13.76 20.06 -1.10
N LEU A 398 -14.20 21.08 -1.85
CA LEU A 398 -14.45 21.00 -3.29
C LEU A 398 -13.16 20.62 -4.04
N ALA A 399 -12.07 21.35 -3.83
CA ALA A 399 -10.79 21.05 -4.47
C ALA A 399 -10.31 19.62 -4.16
N ARG A 400 -10.57 19.11 -2.95
CA ARG A 400 -10.15 17.76 -2.53
C ARG A 400 -11.02 16.65 -3.12
N TYR A 401 -12.31 16.89 -3.32
CA TYR A 401 -13.31 15.85 -3.61
C TYR A 401 -14.08 16.07 -4.93
N THR A 402 -13.64 16.99 -5.78
CA THR A 402 -14.23 17.20 -7.11
C THR A 402 -13.16 17.48 -8.17
N HIS A 403 -13.60 17.61 -9.42
CA HIS A 403 -12.77 18.00 -10.56
C HIS A 403 -12.09 19.38 -10.38
N LEU A 404 -12.60 20.24 -9.48
CA LEU A 404 -12.05 21.58 -9.21
C LEU A 404 -10.65 21.52 -8.58
N GLY A 405 -10.24 20.37 -8.07
CA GLY A 405 -8.87 20.14 -7.60
C GLY A 405 -7.84 20.19 -8.72
N LYS A 406 -6.82 21.03 -8.54
CA LYS A 406 -5.62 21.05 -9.39
C LYS A 406 -4.55 20.04 -8.95
N ARG A 407 -4.59 19.60 -7.69
CA ARG A 407 -3.65 18.61 -7.11
C ARG A 407 -4.18 17.18 -7.30
N ARG A 408 -3.33 16.19 -6.98
CA ARG A 408 -3.69 14.77 -7.03
C ARG A 408 -4.94 14.51 -6.15
N ASN A 409 -5.97 13.93 -6.74
CA ASN A 409 -7.17 13.44 -6.05
C ASN A 409 -7.74 12.23 -6.79
N PHE A 410 -8.76 11.60 -6.23
CA PHE A 410 -9.36 10.39 -6.79
C PHE A 410 -9.98 10.61 -8.19
N LEU A 411 -10.55 11.79 -8.46
CA LEU A 411 -11.11 12.11 -9.78
C LEU A 411 -10.00 12.21 -10.84
N ARG A 412 -8.88 12.86 -10.50
CA ARG A 412 -7.71 12.91 -11.38
C ARG A 412 -7.13 11.51 -11.63
N TYR A 413 -7.12 10.64 -10.63
CA TYR A 413 -6.77 9.22 -10.80
C TYR A 413 -7.74 8.53 -11.77
N ALA A 414 -9.05 8.69 -11.59
CA ALA A 414 -10.05 8.09 -12.47
C ALA A 414 -9.95 8.58 -13.92
N TYR A 415 -9.72 9.88 -14.12
CA TYR A 415 -9.51 10.45 -15.47
C TYR A 415 -8.24 9.89 -16.11
N LYS A 416 -7.12 9.90 -15.38
CA LYS A 416 -5.86 9.29 -15.85
C LYS A 416 -6.04 7.80 -16.18
N ALA A 417 -6.81 7.07 -15.38
CA ALA A 417 -7.12 5.67 -15.64
C ALA A 417 -7.96 5.49 -16.91
N SER A 418 -9.00 6.29 -17.09
CA SER A 418 -9.82 6.32 -18.31
C SER A 418 -8.96 6.57 -19.55
N ASP A 419 -8.05 7.55 -19.49
CA ASP A 419 -7.18 7.92 -20.60
C ASP A 419 -6.18 6.80 -20.95
N ILE A 420 -5.51 6.21 -19.94
CA ILE A 420 -4.49 5.16 -20.16
C ILE A 420 -5.12 3.84 -20.62
N LEU A 421 -6.25 3.45 -20.03
CA LEU A 421 -6.94 2.22 -20.38
C LEU A 421 -7.72 2.34 -21.69
N GLY A 422 -8.02 3.57 -22.14
CA GLY A 422 -8.88 3.80 -23.31
C GLY A 422 -10.36 3.54 -23.04
N CYS A 423 -10.77 3.65 -21.78
CA CYS A 423 -12.08 3.23 -21.27
C CYS A 423 -12.89 4.43 -20.77
N PRO A 424 -13.76 5.06 -21.59
CA PRO A 424 -14.57 6.22 -21.21
C PRO A 424 -15.59 5.93 -20.09
N GLU A 425 -16.02 4.67 -19.94
CA GLU A 425 -16.93 4.20 -18.90
C GLU A 425 -16.38 4.47 -17.48
N ILE A 426 -15.06 4.45 -17.29
CA ILE A 426 -14.41 4.82 -16.01
C ILE A 426 -14.75 6.27 -15.64
N ARG A 427 -14.72 7.18 -16.62
CA ARG A 427 -15.06 8.58 -16.40
C ARG A 427 -16.55 8.75 -16.14
N GLN A 428 -17.39 7.95 -16.79
CA GLN A 428 -18.83 7.93 -16.55
C GLN A 428 -19.16 7.49 -15.11
N GLN A 429 -18.43 6.50 -14.54
CA GLN A 429 -18.64 6.06 -13.15
C GLN A 429 -18.53 7.20 -12.13
N VAL A 430 -17.70 8.21 -12.43
CA VAL A 430 -17.43 9.35 -11.53
C VAL A 430 -18.05 10.66 -11.98
N SER A 431 -18.91 10.65 -13.00
CA SER A 431 -19.52 11.86 -13.57
C SER A 431 -20.33 12.64 -12.54
N HIS A 432 -21.09 11.95 -11.69
CA HIS A 432 -21.97 12.52 -10.66
C HIS A 432 -21.25 12.94 -9.36
N HIS A 433 -19.92 13.09 -9.37
CA HIS A 433 -19.16 13.41 -8.17
C HIS A 433 -19.55 14.75 -7.51
N VAL A 434 -20.01 15.74 -8.27
CA VAL A 434 -20.54 17.00 -7.72
C VAL A 434 -21.85 16.75 -6.95
N THR A 435 -22.74 15.94 -7.51
CA THR A 435 -23.98 15.54 -6.83
C THR A 435 -23.68 14.78 -5.54
N TRP A 436 -22.71 13.87 -5.55
CA TRP A 436 -22.28 13.16 -4.34
C TRP A 436 -21.75 14.13 -3.28
N PHE A 437 -20.93 15.10 -3.69
CA PHE A 437 -20.39 16.12 -2.79
C PHE A 437 -21.51 16.96 -2.17
N ASN A 438 -22.43 17.48 -2.96
CA ASN A 438 -23.52 18.34 -2.47
C ASN A 438 -24.41 17.59 -1.48
N ARG A 439 -24.82 16.36 -1.80
CA ARG A 439 -25.60 15.50 -0.89
C ARG A 439 -24.85 15.20 0.41
N ALA A 440 -23.54 14.94 0.33
CA ALA A 440 -22.73 14.70 1.52
C ALA A 440 -22.58 15.98 2.37
N TRP A 441 -22.41 17.14 1.72
CA TRP A 441 -22.31 18.44 2.39
C TRP A 441 -23.57 18.77 3.18
N GLU A 442 -24.73 18.70 2.53
CA GLU A 442 -26.03 18.97 3.14
C GLU A 442 -26.30 18.03 4.31
N ARG A 443 -26.16 16.71 4.08
CA ARG A 443 -26.39 15.69 5.09
C ARG A 443 -25.52 15.88 6.33
N GLU A 444 -24.22 16.14 6.15
CA GLU A 444 -23.30 16.30 7.28
C GLU A 444 -23.46 17.67 7.96
N SER A 445 -23.90 18.71 7.23
CA SER A 445 -24.30 20.00 7.81
C SER A 445 -25.47 19.81 8.78
N VAL A 446 -26.59 19.21 8.32
CA VAL A 446 -27.77 18.91 9.13
C VAL A 446 -27.40 18.06 10.34
N ARG A 447 -26.55 17.05 10.14
CA ARG A 447 -26.12 16.14 11.21
C ARG A 447 -25.34 16.84 12.32
N VAL A 448 -24.49 17.81 11.99
CA VAL A 448 -23.61 18.49 12.97
C VAL A 448 -24.30 19.67 13.62
N PHE A 449 -25.07 20.46 12.85
CA PHE A 449 -25.70 21.68 13.33
C PHE A 449 -27.14 21.50 13.81
N GLY A 450 -27.79 20.37 13.53
CA GLY A 450 -29.23 20.19 13.76
C GLY A 450 -30.03 20.83 12.62
N GLY A 451 -31.18 20.26 12.25
CA GLY A 451 -31.94 20.54 11.01
C GLY A 451 -32.51 21.94 10.80
N LEU A 452 -31.98 22.98 11.44
CA LEU A 452 -32.24 24.38 11.11
C LEU A 452 -31.06 24.92 10.29
N VAL A 453 -30.93 24.41 9.05
CA VAL A 453 -30.28 25.20 8.01
C VAL A 453 -31.37 26.14 7.51
N THR A 454 -31.57 27.26 8.21
CA THR A 454 -32.35 28.37 7.66
C THR A 454 -31.54 28.91 6.49
N THR A 455 -31.96 28.56 5.26
CA THR A 455 -31.57 29.31 4.06
C THR A 455 -31.93 30.78 4.26
N PRO A 456 -31.13 31.72 3.73
CA PRO A 456 -31.46 33.14 3.76
C PRO A 456 -32.74 33.45 2.99
#